data_AF-A0A377ZTY7-F1
#
_entry.id   AF-A0A377ZTY7-F1
#
_cell.length_a   1.000
_cell.length_b   1.000
_cell.length_c   1.000
_cell.angle_alpha   90.00
_cell.angle_beta   90.00
_cell.angle_gamma   90.00
#
_symmetry.space_group_name_H-M   'P 1'
#
loop_
_entity.id
_entity.type
_entity.pdbx_description
1 polymer ?
#
loop_
_entity_poly.entity_id
_entity_poly.type
_entity_poly.pdbx_seq_one_letter_code
_entity_poly.pdbx_strand_id
1 'polypeptide(L)'
;MNGQWMAWPDTLLGTDSHTTMINGLGVLGWGVGGIEAEAAMLGQPVSMLIPDVVGFKLSGKLREGITATDLVLTVTQMLRQHGVVGKFVEFYGDGLDTLPLADRATIANMAPEYGATCGFFPIDDVTLSYMRLSGRSEKQVALVEAYAKARACGASLAMSRSLPVPWRWI
;
A
#
# COMPACT_ATOMS: atom_id res chain seq x y z
N MET A 1 -23.57 -15.48 4.04
CA MET A 1 -24.28 -16.46 3.19
C MET A 1 -23.78 -17.86 3.56
N ASN A 2 -24.68 -18.80 3.91
CA ASN A 2 -24.45 -20.23 4.19
C ASN A 2 -23.63 -20.66 5.43
N GLY A 3 -23.41 -19.80 6.44
CA GLY A 3 -22.76 -20.20 7.71
C GLY A 3 -21.28 -20.61 7.56
N GLN A 4 -20.68 -20.39 6.39
CA GLN A 4 -19.26 -20.61 6.13
C GLN A 4 -18.46 -19.35 6.48
N TRP A 5 -17.32 -19.56 7.14
CA TRP A 5 -16.35 -18.50 7.37
C TRP A 5 -15.69 -18.14 6.04
N MET A 6 -15.77 -16.86 5.67
CA MET A 6 -15.17 -16.33 4.45
C MET A 6 -14.11 -15.30 4.80
N ALA A 7 -12.96 -15.41 4.14
CA ALA A 7 -11.88 -14.44 4.23
C ALA A 7 -11.83 -13.60 2.95
N TRP A 8 -11.63 -12.30 3.13
CA TRP A 8 -11.50 -11.30 2.08
C TRP A 8 -10.45 -10.28 2.53
N PRO A 9 -9.81 -9.56 1.60
CA PRO A 9 -8.82 -8.57 1.97
C PRO A 9 -9.51 -7.44 2.72
N ASP A 10 -8.80 -6.84 3.66
CA ASP A 10 -9.26 -5.61 4.29
C ASP A 10 -9.13 -4.46 3.30
N THR A 11 -10.15 -3.62 3.23
CA THR A 11 -10.20 -2.41 2.41
C THR A 11 -11.01 -1.36 3.14
N LEU A 12 -10.57 -0.10 3.14
CA LEU A 12 -11.33 0.95 3.82
C LEU A 12 -11.28 2.30 3.12
N LEU A 13 -12.32 3.09 3.36
CA LEU A 13 -12.38 4.50 3.02
C LEU A 13 -12.51 5.28 4.31
N GLY A 14 -11.79 6.39 4.43
CA GLY A 14 -11.82 7.23 5.61
C GLY A 14 -12.06 8.69 5.23
N THR A 15 -12.66 9.45 6.14
CA THR A 15 -12.80 10.92 6.00
C THR A 15 -11.54 11.65 6.45
N ASP A 16 -10.39 11.02 6.29
CA ASP A 16 -9.07 11.52 6.64
C ASP A 16 -8.13 11.30 5.45
N SER A 17 -7.37 12.32 5.06
CA SER A 17 -6.49 12.26 3.89
C SER A 17 -5.37 11.23 4.05
N HIS A 18 -4.97 10.94 5.30
CA HIS A 18 -3.91 10.02 5.67
C HIS A 18 -4.40 8.60 5.91
N THR A 19 -5.67 8.31 5.62
CA THR A 19 -6.18 6.92 5.50
C THR A 19 -5.26 6.06 4.64
N THR A 20 -4.57 6.66 3.68
CA THR A 20 -3.58 6.04 2.80
C THR A 20 -2.39 5.40 3.54
N MET A 21 -2.10 5.78 4.79
CA MET A 21 -1.03 5.17 5.60
C MET A 21 -1.20 3.65 5.75
N ILE A 22 -2.44 3.16 5.82
CA ILE A 22 -2.73 1.74 6.01
C ILE A 22 -2.27 0.87 4.84
N ASN A 23 -2.08 1.47 3.66
CA ASN A 23 -1.59 0.77 2.48
C ASN A 23 -0.18 0.21 2.65
N GLY A 24 0.61 0.73 3.61
CA GLY A 24 1.90 0.17 4.00
C GLY A 24 1.82 -1.23 4.62
N LEU A 25 0.63 -1.65 5.07
CA LEU A 25 0.31 -2.96 5.65
C LEU A 25 -0.41 -3.90 4.65
N GLY A 26 -0.54 -3.51 3.39
CA GLY A 26 -1.27 -4.29 2.38
C GLY A 26 -2.78 -4.25 2.51
N VAL A 27 -3.32 -3.24 3.20
CA VAL A 27 -4.76 -2.93 3.25
C VAL A 27 -5.03 -1.82 2.26
N LEU A 28 -5.92 -2.04 1.29
CA LEU A 28 -6.20 -1.02 0.28
C LEU A 28 -7.17 0.04 0.83
N GLY A 29 -6.72 1.28 1.00
CA GLY A 29 -7.57 2.36 1.46
C GLY A 29 -7.09 3.76 1.16
N TRP A 30 -8.02 4.70 1.09
CA TRP A 30 -7.74 6.10 0.80
C TRP A 30 -8.80 7.05 1.38
N GLY A 31 -8.45 8.34 1.40
CA GLY A 31 -9.33 9.39 1.88
C GLY A 31 -10.46 9.72 0.91
N VAL A 32 -11.67 9.90 1.41
CA VAL A 32 -12.85 10.37 0.67
C VAL A 32 -13.56 11.51 1.40
N GLY A 33 -14.48 12.19 0.70
CA GLY A 33 -15.34 13.19 1.32
C GLY A 33 -16.34 12.57 2.30
N GLY A 34 -16.93 13.42 3.15
CA GLY A 34 -17.90 12.97 4.16
C GLY A 34 -19.17 12.37 3.55
N ILE A 35 -19.60 12.88 2.40
CA ILE A 35 -20.80 12.39 1.69
C ILE A 35 -20.55 10.99 1.13
N GLU A 36 -19.37 10.76 0.53
CA GLU A 36 -18.98 9.44 0.01
C GLU A 36 -18.84 8.41 1.15
N ALA A 37 -18.26 8.83 2.28
CA ALA A 37 -18.16 7.98 3.46
C ALA A 37 -19.55 7.61 4.02
N GLU A 38 -20.46 8.57 4.15
CA GLU A 38 -21.84 8.33 4.58
C GLU A 38 -22.58 7.40 3.62
N ALA A 39 -22.45 7.62 2.31
CA ALA A 39 -23.04 6.77 1.30
C ALA A 39 -22.52 5.32 1.42
N ALA A 40 -21.21 5.14 1.61
CA ALA A 40 -20.60 3.82 1.82
C ALA A 40 -21.14 3.14 3.10
N MET A 41 -21.33 3.89 4.19
CA MET A 41 -21.94 3.39 5.43
C MET A 41 -23.39 2.93 5.22
N LEU A 42 -24.12 3.57 4.29
CA LEU A 42 -25.47 3.18 3.89
C LEU A 42 -25.49 2.05 2.83
N GLY A 43 -24.35 1.43 2.55
CA GLY A 43 -24.22 0.32 1.61
C GLY A 43 -24.23 0.75 0.14
N GLN A 44 -24.07 2.04 -0.16
CA GLN A 44 -23.90 2.49 -1.54
C GLN A 44 -22.49 2.13 -2.02
N PRO A 45 -22.35 1.55 -3.23
CA PRO A 45 -21.05 1.28 -3.80
C PRO A 45 -20.36 2.60 -4.14
N VAL A 46 -19.05 2.68 -3.87
CA VAL A 46 -18.24 3.82 -4.28
C VAL A 46 -17.96 3.72 -5.77
N SER A 47 -18.42 4.73 -6.52
CA SER A 47 -18.16 4.83 -7.95
C SER A 47 -16.76 5.40 -8.15
N MET A 48 -15.89 4.65 -8.83
CA MET A 48 -14.58 5.11 -9.23
C MET A 48 -14.30 4.69 -10.67
N LEU A 49 -13.58 5.54 -11.41
CA LEU A 49 -12.96 5.09 -12.66
C LEU A 49 -11.92 4.03 -12.33
N ILE A 50 -11.78 3.02 -13.20
CA ILE A 50 -10.72 2.02 -13.07
C ILE A 50 -9.39 2.76 -13.13
N PRO A 51 -8.60 2.78 -12.04
CA PRO A 51 -7.41 3.60 -11.96
C PRO A 51 -6.28 2.92 -12.73
N ASP A 52 -5.44 3.74 -13.39
CA ASP A 52 -4.15 3.27 -13.85
C ASP A 52 -3.26 2.91 -12.66
N VAL A 53 -2.47 1.84 -12.82
CA VAL A 53 -1.54 1.36 -11.79
C VAL A 53 -0.12 1.60 -12.27
N VAL A 54 0.60 2.44 -11.52
CA VAL A 54 2.02 2.72 -11.71
C VAL A 54 2.82 1.86 -10.73
N GLY A 55 3.56 0.89 -11.25
CA GLY A 55 4.48 0.10 -10.43
C GLY A 55 5.75 0.91 -10.12
N PHE A 56 6.10 1.07 -8.85
CA PHE A 56 7.34 1.69 -8.40
C PHE A 56 8.31 0.62 -7.89
N LYS A 57 9.37 0.35 -8.66
CA LYS A 57 10.35 -0.68 -8.32
C LYS A 57 11.46 -0.14 -7.44
N LEU A 58 11.57 -0.63 -6.22
CA LEU A 58 12.71 -0.41 -5.32
C LEU A 58 13.72 -1.55 -5.51
N SER A 59 15.00 -1.23 -5.74
CA SER A 59 15.99 -2.27 -6.11
C SER A 59 17.39 -2.04 -5.58
N GLY A 60 17.94 -3.02 -4.82
CA GLY A 60 19.22 -3.02 -4.07
C GLY A 60 19.07 -2.74 -2.55
N LYS A 61 19.99 -2.00 -1.91
CA LYS A 61 19.85 -1.53 -0.51
C LYS A 61 20.13 -0.03 -0.31
N LEU A 62 19.50 0.58 0.71
CA LEU A 62 19.83 1.92 1.20
C LEU A 62 21.31 2.02 1.58
N ARG A 63 21.95 3.15 1.24
CA ARG A 63 23.32 3.43 1.64
C ARG A 63 23.37 3.80 3.12
N GLU A 64 24.50 3.51 3.76
CA GLU A 64 24.74 3.92 5.13
C GLU A 64 24.70 5.45 5.25
N GLY A 65 24.04 5.95 6.29
CA GLY A 65 23.85 7.38 6.53
C GLY A 65 22.59 7.99 5.90
N ILE A 66 21.87 7.26 5.05
CA ILE A 66 20.56 7.71 4.53
C ILE A 66 19.48 7.49 5.58
N THR A 67 18.66 8.53 5.80
CA THR A 67 17.54 8.46 6.74
C THR A 67 16.23 8.04 6.05
N ALA A 68 15.26 7.58 6.83
CA ALA A 68 13.91 7.30 6.35
C ALA A 68 13.27 8.53 5.69
N THR A 69 13.54 9.72 6.23
CA THR A 69 13.06 10.99 5.68
C THR A 69 13.62 11.25 4.29
N ASP A 70 14.92 11.01 4.07
CA ASP A 70 15.56 11.19 2.76
C ASP A 70 14.92 10.28 1.72
N LEU A 71 14.66 9.01 2.09
CA LEU A 71 13.97 8.06 1.22
C LEU A 71 12.56 8.54 0.85
N VAL A 72 11.75 8.88 1.85
CA VAL A 72 10.35 9.28 1.69
C VAL A 72 10.23 10.53 0.81
N LEU A 73 11.07 11.54 1.07
CA LEU A 73 11.09 12.78 0.29
C LEU A 73 11.54 12.53 -1.15
N THR A 74 12.55 11.67 -1.35
CA THR A 74 13.02 11.30 -2.69
C THR A 74 11.93 10.59 -3.49
N VAL A 75 11.29 9.56 -2.91
CA VAL A 75 10.18 8.83 -3.55
C VAL A 75 9.05 9.78 -3.93
N THR A 76 8.68 10.67 -3.02
CA THR A 76 7.62 11.66 -3.25
C THR A 76 7.96 12.61 -4.37
N GLN A 77 9.19 13.13 -4.40
CA GLN A 77 9.65 14.01 -5.47
C GLN A 77 9.59 13.30 -6.83
N MET A 78 10.06 12.05 -6.91
CA MET A 78 10.05 11.27 -8.14
C MET A 78 8.62 10.99 -8.64
N LEU A 79 7.72 10.57 -7.75
CA LEU A 79 6.32 10.31 -8.09
C LEU A 79 5.60 11.58 -8.54
N ARG A 80 5.86 12.70 -7.87
CA ARG A 80 5.32 14.01 -8.25
C ARG A 80 5.81 14.45 -9.63
N GLN A 81 7.09 14.26 -9.93
CA GLN A 81 7.65 14.55 -11.26
C GLN A 81 7.09 13.63 -12.35
N HIS A 82 6.80 12.37 -12.03
CA HIS A 82 6.23 11.42 -12.99
C HIS A 82 4.77 11.72 -13.34
N GLY A 83 4.00 12.32 -12.42
CA GLY A 83 2.59 12.64 -12.65
C GLY A 83 1.67 11.44 -12.38
N VAL A 84 1.50 11.10 -11.11
CA VAL A 84 0.63 10.01 -10.63
C VAL A 84 -0.72 10.48 -10.11
N VAL A 85 -1.16 11.69 -10.51
CA VAL A 85 -2.43 12.27 -10.07
C VAL A 85 -3.61 11.35 -10.44
N GLY A 86 -4.37 10.93 -9.43
CA GLY A 86 -5.54 10.05 -9.61
C GLY A 86 -5.20 8.59 -10.01
N LYS A 87 -3.94 8.18 -9.86
CA LYS A 87 -3.47 6.82 -10.16
C LYS A 87 -3.19 6.05 -8.87
N PHE A 88 -3.13 4.73 -8.99
CA PHE A 88 -2.62 3.86 -7.94
C PHE A 88 -1.11 3.71 -8.13
N VAL A 89 -0.36 3.78 -7.04
CA VAL A 89 1.07 3.44 -7.03
C VAL A 89 1.23 2.13 -6.28
N GLU A 90 1.87 1.13 -6.90
CA GLU A 90 2.20 -0.14 -6.26
C GLU A 90 3.71 -0.27 -6.11
N PHE A 91 4.18 -0.45 -4.87
CA PHE A 91 5.60 -0.64 -4.58
C PHE A 91 5.98 -2.11 -4.68
N TYR A 92 7.06 -2.41 -5.39
CA TYR A 92 7.56 -3.77 -5.57
C TYR A 92 9.07 -3.81 -5.79
N GLY A 93 9.65 -5.01 -5.80
CA GLY A 93 11.08 -5.23 -6.03
C GLY A 93 11.85 -5.64 -4.78
N ASP A 94 13.10 -6.05 -4.99
CA ASP A 94 14.02 -6.59 -3.97
C ASP A 94 14.38 -5.59 -2.87
N GLY A 95 14.19 -4.29 -3.13
CA GLY A 95 14.40 -3.25 -2.13
C GLY A 95 13.39 -3.29 -0.98
N LEU A 96 12.19 -3.86 -1.18
CA LEU A 96 11.16 -3.93 -0.12
C LEU A 96 11.59 -4.84 1.03
N ASP A 97 12.32 -5.91 0.75
CA ASP A 97 12.74 -6.92 1.74
C ASP A 97 13.53 -6.31 2.90
N THR A 98 14.22 -5.20 2.63
CA THR A 98 15.03 -4.48 3.63
C THR A 98 14.35 -3.25 4.21
N LEU A 99 13.16 -2.89 3.72
CA LEU A 99 12.47 -1.67 4.10
C LEU A 99 11.56 -1.91 5.33
N PRO A 100 11.82 -1.26 6.48
CA PRO A 100 10.98 -1.37 7.66
C PRO A 100 9.52 -0.95 7.39
N LEU A 101 8.58 -1.55 8.12
CA LEU A 101 7.16 -1.20 7.97
C LEU A 101 6.89 0.29 8.21
N ALA A 102 7.56 0.90 9.19
CA ALA A 102 7.39 2.33 9.49
C ALA A 102 7.64 3.18 8.24
N ASP A 103 8.72 2.90 7.51
CA ASP A 103 9.08 3.63 6.30
C ASP A 103 8.07 3.40 5.17
N ARG A 104 7.57 2.16 5.02
CA ARG A 104 6.48 1.84 4.08
C ARG A 104 5.23 2.64 4.38
N ALA A 105 4.83 2.68 5.65
CA ALA A 105 3.68 3.43 6.12
C ALA A 105 3.88 4.94 5.91
N THR A 106 5.09 5.46 6.11
CA THR A 106 5.41 6.87 5.84
C THR A 106 5.33 7.19 4.34
N ILE A 107 5.86 6.34 3.46
CA ILE A 107 5.73 6.52 1.99
C ILE A 107 4.26 6.46 1.56
N ALA A 108 3.49 5.50 2.08
CA ALA A 108 2.07 5.34 1.78
C ALA A 108 1.24 6.53 2.28
N ASN A 109 1.56 7.04 3.48
CA ASN A 109 0.94 8.21 4.08
C ASN A 109 1.12 9.46 3.22
N MET A 110 2.25 9.57 2.49
CA MET A 110 2.53 10.73 1.64
C MET A 110 1.83 10.70 0.26
N ALA A 111 0.90 9.77 0.04
CA ALA A 111 0.15 9.69 -1.22
C ALA A 111 -0.53 11.00 -1.65
N PRO A 112 -1.16 11.77 -0.75
CA PRO A 112 -1.69 13.08 -1.07
C PRO A 112 -0.61 14.05 -1.59
N GLU A 113 0.61 14.00 -1.08
CA GLU A 113 1.72 14.91 -1.42
C GLU A 113 2.29 14.65 -2.82
N TYR A 114 2.29 13.40 -3.30
CA TYR A 114 2.64 13.06 -4.68
C TYR A 114 1.43 12.92 -5.63
N GLY A 115 0.21 13.10 -5.11
CA GLY A 115 -1.04 13.19 -5.86
C GLY A 115 -1.70 11.84 -6.21
N ALA A 116 -1.13 10.72 -5.77
CA ALA A 116 -1.74 9.41 -6.01
C ALA A 116 -3.01 9.24 -5.16
N THR A 117 -3.92 8.38 -5.62
CA THR A 117 -5.06 7.96 -4.81
C THR A 117 -4.60 7.10 -3.64
N CYS A 118 -3.60 6.23 -3.87
CA CYS A 118 -2.99 5.40 -2.84
C CYS A 118 -1.57 4.95 -3.23
N GLY A 119 -0.77 4.61 -2.21
CA GLY A 119 0.55 3.98 -2.35
C GLY A 119 0.57 2.61 -1.68
N PHE A 120 0.40 1.54 -2.46
CA PHE A 120 0.17 0.18 -1.99
C PHE A 120 1.45 -0.64 -1.84
N PHE A 121 1.62 -1.27 -0.67
CA PHE A 121 2.67 -2.25 -0.40
C PHE A 121 2.03 -3.62 -0.17
N PRO A 122 2.34 -4.64 -0.99
CA PRO A 122 1.79 -5.98 -0.81
C PRO A 122 2.12 -6.59 0.56
N ILE A 123 1.28 -7.52 1.01
CA ILE A 123 1.52 -8.29 2.25
C ILE A 123 2.74 -9.20 2.03
N ASP A 124 3.73 -9.06 2.92
CA ASP A 124 4.94 -9.88 2.95
C ASP A 124 5.31 -10.26 4.40
N ASP A 125 6.49 -10.86 4.57
CA ASP A 125 6.97 -11.30 5.88
C ASP A 125 7.16 -10.15 6.89
N VAL A 126 7.43 -8.92 6.42
CA VAL A 126 7.53 -7.74 7.28
C VAL A 126 6.15 -7.38 7.83
N THR A 127 5.12 -7.39 6.98
CA THR A 127 3.73 -7.19 7.40
C THR A 127 3.28 -8.26 8.40
N LEU A 128 3.55 -9.54 8.13
CA LEU A 128 3.20 -10.65 9.03
C LEU A 128 3.94 -10.55 10.37
N SER A 129 5.21 -10.15 10.35
CA SER A 129 6.00 -9.92 11.57
C SER A 129 5.43 -8.78 12.40
N TYR A 130 5.00 -7.69 11.77
CA TYR A 130 4.34 -6.59 12.47
C TYR A 130 2.98 -6.98 13.07
N MET A 131 2.20 -7.82 12.38
CA MET A 131 0.96 -8.35 12.94
C MET A 131 1.21 -9.10 14.25
N ARG A 132 2.25 -9.94 14.30
CA ARG A 132 2.65 -10.63 15.54
C ARG A 132 3.09 -9.65 16.62
N LEU A 133 3.97 -8.71 16.27
CA LEU A 133 4.46 -7.68 17.18
C LEU A 133 3.33 -6.87 17.81
N SER A 134 2.30 -6.56 17.03
CA SER A 134 1.12 -5.79 17.45
C SER A 134 0.02 -6.65 18.10
N GLY A 135 0.33 -7.89 18.49
CA GLY A 135 -0.52 -8.74 19.32
C GLY A 135 -1.60 -9.55 18.60
N ARG A 136 -1.53 -9.68 17.25
CA ARG A 136 -2.46 -10.58 16.54
C ARG A 136 -2.11 -12.03 16.82
N SER A 137 -3.12 -12.88 16.97
CA SER A 137 -2.91 -14.32 17.24
C SER A 137 -2.24 -15.03 16.07
N GLU A 138 -1.43 -16.05 16.34
CA GLU A 138 -0.80 -16.86 15.28
C GLU A 138 -1.82 -17.48 14.32
N LYS A 139 -3.02 -17.83 14.81
CA LYS A 139 -4.12 -18.32 13.96
C LYS A 139 -4.54 -17.28 12.91
N GLN A 140 -4.63 -16.01 13.32
CA GLN A 140 -4.98 -14.92 12.42
C GLN A 140 -3.85 -14.61 11.44
N VAL A 141 -2.60 -14.61 11.90
CA VAL A 141 -1.43 -14.38 11.03
C VAL A 141 -1.30 -15.50 9.99
N ALA A 142 -1.47 -16.76 10.39
CA ALA A 142 -1.46 -17.90 9.47
C ALA A 142 -2.60 -17.84 8.45
N LEU A 143 -3.80 -17.37 8.85
CA LEU A 143 -4.90 -17.14 7.92
C LEU A 143 -4.53 -16.08 6.88
N VAL A 144 -3.98 -14.95 7.30
CA VAL A 144 -3.56 -13.87 6.39
C VAL A 144 -2.45 -14.32 5.46
N GLU A 145 -1.45 -15.04 5.97
CA GLU A 145 -0.36 -15.60 5.17
C GLU A 145 -0.88 -16.60 4.12
N ALA A 146 -1.72 -17.56 4.54
CA ALA A 146 -2.30 -18.54 3.63
C ALA A 146 -3.19 -17.87 2.57
N TYR A 147 -3.98 -16.88 2.97
CA TYR A 147 -4.83 -16.12 2.07
C TYR A 147 -4.01 -15.31 1.06
N ALA A 148 -2.99 -14.59 1.52
CA ALA A 148 -2.09 -13.82 0.66
C ALA A 148 -1.34 -14.70 -0.34
N LYS A 149 -0.81 -15.85 0.11
CA LYS A 149 -0.13 -16.84 -0.77
C LYS A 149 -1.06 -17.48 -1.78
N ALA A 150 -2.27 -17.86 -1.38
CA ALA A 150 -3.27 -18.44 -2.29
C ALA A 150 -3.71 -17.42 -3.36
N ARG A 151 -3.78 -16.14 -2.99
CA ARG A 151 -4.09 -15.03 -3.89
C ARG A 151 -2.87 -14.47 -4.63
N ALA A 152 -1.64 -14.94 -4.37
CA ALA A 152 -0.41 -14.45 -5.01
C ALA A 152 -0.29 -14.78 -6.50
N CYS A 153 -1.28 -15.47 -7.09
CA CYS A 153 -1.53 -15.42 -8.54
C CYS A 153 -2.24 -14.12 -8.99
N GLY A 154 -2.48 -13.14 -8.11
CA GLY A 154 -3.23 -11.91 -8.39
C GLY A 154 -3.31 -10.87 -7.26
N ALA A 155 -2.30 -10.75 -6.37
CA ALA A 155 -2.23 -9.69 -5.35
C ALA A 155 -1.40 -8.46 -5.77
N SER A 156 -0.95 -8.46 -7.03
CA SER A 156 -0.49 -7.26 -7.72
C SER A 156 -1.70 -6.64 -8.42
N LEU A 157 -1.94 -5.34 -8.20
CA LEU A 157 -2.84 -4.57 -9.03
C LEU A 157 -2.30 -4.69 -10.47
N ALA A 158 -3.15 -4.96 -11.45
CA ALA A 158 -2.73 -5.16 -12.83
C ALA A 158 -1.95 -3.93 -13.35
N MET A 159 -0.62 -4.02 -13.36
CA MET A 159 0.26 -2.88 -13.64
C MET A 159 0.12 -2.45 -15.10
N SER A 160 -0.12 -1.16 -15.35
CA SER A 160 -0.13 -0.62 -16.71
C SER A 160 1.23 -0.08 -17.13
N ARG A 161 2.07 0.39 -16.20
CA ARG A 161 3.45 0.89 -16.44
C ARG A 161 4.36 0.71 -15.23
N SER A 162 5.66 0.46 -15.46
CA SER A 162 6.69 0.28 -14.43
C SER A 162 7.72 1.42 -14.40
N LEU A 163 8.02 1.94 -13.20
CA LEU A 163 9.10 2.88 -12.91
C LEU A 163 10.24 2.17 -12.14
N PRO A 164 11.40 1.92 -12.78
CA PRO A 164 12.57 1.39 -12.09
C PRO A 164 13.33 2.47 -11.33
N VAL A 165 13.58 2.26 -10.03
CA VAL A 165 14.44 3.15 -9.23
C VAL A 165 15.58 2.35 -8.59
N PRO A 166 16.82 2.51 -9.08
CA PRO A 166 18.00 1.98 -8.40
C PRO A 166 18.36 2.87 -7.20
N TRP A 167 18.82 2.30 -6.08
CA TRP A 167 19.32 3.11 -4.94
C TRP A 167 20.53 4.00 -5.26
N ARG A 168 21.03 4.05 -6.51
CA ARG A 168 22.04 5.05 -6.88
C ARG A 168 21.52 6.49 -6.78
N TRP A 169 20.20 6.67 -6.85
CA TRP A 169 19.51 7.95 -6.71
C TRP A 169 19.23 8.34 -5.25
N ILE A 170 19.60 7.49 -4.30
CA ILE A 170 19.47 7.67 -2.85
C ILE A 170 20.87 7.51 -2.22
#